data_AF-A0A2T0MS59-F1
#
_entry.id   AF-A0A2T0MS59-F1
#
_cell.length_a   1.000
_cell.length_b   1.000
_cell.length_c   1.000
_cell.angle_alpha   90.00
_cell.angle_beta   90.00
_cell.angle_gamma   90.00
#
_symmetry.space_group_name_H-M   'P 1'
#
loop_
_entity.id
_entity.type
_entity.pdbx_description
1 polymer ?
#
loop_
_entity_poly.entity_id
_entity_poly.type
_entity_poly.pdbx_seq_one_letter_code
_entity_poly.pdbx_strand_id
1 'polypeptide(L)'
;MSSARRRRERVLDHLTELQELPIGAPQPAFKERLRAELMSLAHEQDEPVTERAHRRRPARRRPLLSQLAAVGLVAAMMVSSFATYQAVPGDSLYPLKRAAETTLVRLSSGAERGERELDSAKTRAKEVATLLGSTTTEAPLINKTLKDMEESTRVGVERLERTEPRSPKIKKFAQDQQEVVEPMLDQLGEADLARAEDYLDYIEGLVAPE
;
A
#
# COMPACT_ATOMS: atom_id res chain seq x y z
N MET A 1 -7.20 35.61 14.23
CA MET A 1 -7.64 34.54 13.30
C MET A 1 -6.67 33.35 13.39
N SER A 2 -7.15 32.15 13.74
CA SER A 2 -6.29 31.01 14.10
C SER A 2 -5.50 30.48 12.90
N SER A 3 -4.28 30.00 13.15
CA SER A 3 -3.39 29.39 12.14
C SER A 3 -4.01 28.16 11.46
N ALA A 4 -4.84 27.41 12.20
CA ALA A 4 -5.56 26.24 11.70
C ALA A 4 -6.56 26.59 10.58
N ARG A 5 -7.26 27.73 10.70
CA ARG A 5 -8.22 28.20 9.67
C ARG A 5 -7.51 28.54 8.36
N ARG A 6 -6.38 29.24 8.44
CA ARG A 6 -5.55 29.58 7.27
C ARG A 6 -4.95 28.35 6.58
N ARG A 7 -4.58 27.32 7.36
CA ARG A 7 -4.10 26.05 6.79
C ARG A 7 -5.23 25.31 6.07
N ARG A 8 -6.44 25.32 6.62
CA ARG A 8 -7.62 24.74 5.98
C ARG A 8 -8.01 25.46 4.69
N GLU A 9 -8.01 26.80 4.70
CA GLU A 9 -8.30 27.60 3.51
C GLU A 9 -7.30 27.30 2.38
N ARG A 10 -6.00 27.22 2.66
CA ARG A 10 -4.99 26.82 1.65
C ARG A 10 -5.18 25.42 1.09
N VAL A 11 -5.62 24.47 1.90
CA VAL A 11 -5.91 23.10 1.43
C VAL A 11 -7.13 23.11 0.51
N LEU A 12 -8.15 23.90 0.83
CA LEU A 12 -9.33 24.03 -0.02
C LEU A 12 -9.00 24.69 -1.35
N ASP A 13 -8.18 25.74 -1.34
CA ASP A 13 -7.73 26.41 -2.57
C ASP A 13 -6.99 25.45 -3.50
N HIS A 14 -6.07 24.64 -2.97
CA HIS A 14 -5.38 23.63 -3.78
C HIS A 14 -6.28 22.50 -4.26
N LEU A 15 -7.29 22.10 -3.48
CA LEU A 15 -8.27 21.10 -3.94
C LEU A 15 -9.13 21.64 -5.07
N THR A 16 -9.48 22.92 -5.04
CA THR A 16 -10.21 23.59 -6.12
C THR A 16 -9.33 23.69 -7.37
N GLU A 17 -8.06 24.04 -7.22
CA GLU A 17 -7.09 24.05 -8.34
C GLU A 17 -6.92 22.67 -8.98
N LEU A 18 -6.86 21.61 -8.18
CA LEU A 18 -6.81 20.22 -8.66
C LEU A 18 -8.11 19.76 -9.33
N GLN A 19 -9.27 20.29 -8.92
CA GLN A 19 -10.55 20.00 -9.53
C GLN A 19 -10.70 20.65 -10.91
N GLU A 20 -10.07 21.80 -11.11
CA GLU A 20 -10.07 22.52 -12.39
C GLU A 20 -9.09 21.93 -13.41
N LEU A 21 -8.16 21.07 -12.98
CA LEU A 21 -7.33 20.31 -13.89
C LEU A 21 -8.23 19.38 -14.73
N PRO A 22 -8.13 19.41 -16.07
CA PRO A 22 -8.90 18.54 -16.93
C PRO A 22 -8.35 17.12 -16.84
N ILE A 23 -8.72 16.40 -15.78
CA ILE A 23 -8.60 14.95 -15.72
C ILE A 23 -9.66 14.46 -16.72
N GLY A 24 -9.22 14.23 -17.96
CA GLY A 24 -10.10 13.89 -19.08
C GLY A 24 -11.12 12.84 -18.67
N ALA A 25 -12.40 13.10 -18.96
CA ALA A 25 -13.45 12.16 -18.64
C ALA A 25 -13.17 10.81 -19.31
N PRO A 26 -13.51 9.67 -18.67
CA PRO A 26 -13.33 8.36 -19.27
C PRO A 26 -14.03 8.31 -20.64
N GLN A 27 -13.36 7.69 -21.62
CA GLN A 27 -13.87 7.59 -22.98
C GLN A 27 -15.29 6.99 -22.99
N PRO A 28 -16.22 7.49 -23.84
CA PRO A 28 -17.61 7.01 -23.87
C PRO A 28 -17.73 5.49 -24.05
N ALA A 29 -16.93 4.91 -24.95
CA ALA A 29 -16.91 3.47 -25.20
C ALA A 29 -16.50 2.63 -23.97
N PHE A 30 -15.63 3.18 -23.12
CA PHE A 30 -15.25 2.54 -21.86
C PHE A 30 -16.42 2.57 -20.86
N LYS A 31 -17.12 3.70 -20.74
CA LYS A 31 -18.30 3.85 -19.87
C LYS A 31 -19.44 2.91 -20.27
N GLU A 32 -19.67 2.77 -21.56
CA GLU A 32 -20.70 1.87 -22.10
C GLU A 32 -20.35 0.40 -21.81
N ARG A 33 -19.09 0.01 -22.03
CA ARG A 33 -18.61 -1.34 -21.73
C ARG A 33 -18.71 -1.67 -20.24
N LEU A 34 -18.25 -0.75 -19.39
CA LEU A 34 -18.31 -0.90 -17.94
C LEU A 34 -19.76 -0.97 -17.44
N ARG A 35 -20.66 -0.12 -17.99
CA ARG A 35 -22.08 -0.19 -17.64
C ARG A 35 -22.68 -1.54 -18.03
N ALA A 36 -22.38 -2.04 -19.23
CA ALA A 36 -22.89 -3.34 -19.68
C ALA A 36 -22.40 -4.48 -18.77
N GLU A 37 -21.12 -4.46 -18.40
CA GLU A 37 -20.50 -5.45 -17.52
C GLU A 37 -21.11 -5.43 -16.11
N LEU A 38 -21.30 -4.24 -15.53
CA LEU A 38 -21.94 -4.08 -14.21
C LEU A 38 -23.41 -4.49 -14.22
N MET A 39 -24.15 -4.20 -15.29
CA MET A 39 -25.54 -4.61 -15.44
C MET A 39 -25.67 -6.13 -15.63
N SER A 40 -24.73 -6.76 -16.34
CA SER A 40 -24.69 -8.23 -16.44
C SER A 40 -24.42 -8.90 -15.09
N LEU A 41 -23.49 -8.36 -14.30
CA LEU A 41 -23.17 -8.88 -12.96
C LEU A 41 -24.34 -8.68 -11.98
N ALA A 42 -25.04 -7.56 -12.06
CA ALA A 42 -26.23 -7.31 -11.24
C ALA A 42 -27.36 -8.30 -11.54
N HIS A 43 -27.53 -8.68 -12.81
CA HIS A 43 -28.53 -9.68 -13.20
C HIS A 43 -28.16 -11.10 -12.73
N GLU A 44 -26.88 -11.41 -12.54
CA GLU A 44 -26.42 -12.68 -11.97
C GLU A 44 -26.62 -12.78 -10.45
N GLN A 45 -26.78 -11.65 -9.74
CA GLN A 45 -27.01 -11.63 -8.29
C GLN A 45 -28.49 -11.67 -7.88
N ASP A 46 -29.42 -11.48 -8.83
CA ASP A 46 -30.86 -11.39 -8.57
C ASP A 46 -31.58 -12.75 -8.68
N GLU A 47 -30.84 -13.87 -8.74
CA GLU A 47 -31.43 -15.21 -8.71
C GLU A 47 -32.03 -15.50 -7.31
N PRO A 48 -33.36 -15.62 -7.19
CA PRO A 48 -33.99 -15.88 -5.90
C PRO A 48 -33.65 -17.30 -5.45
N VAL A 49 -33.16 -17.43 -4.21
CA VAL A 49 -33.02 -18.72 -3.53
C VAL A 49 -34.43 -19.26 -3.24
N THR A 50 -35.04 -19.94 -4.22
CA THR A 50 -36.27 -20.69 -4.03
C THR A 50 -35.98 -22.18 -3.92
N GLU A 51 -36.17 -22.73 -2.73
CA GLU A 51 -36.47 -24.15 -2.54
C GLU A 51 -37.63 -24.58 -3.45
N ARG A 52 -37.42 -25.57 -4.33
CA ARG A 52 -38.26 -26.78 -4.46
C ARG A 52 -37.87 -27.68 -5.65
N ALA A 53 -37.64 -28.95 -5.30
CA ALA A 53 -38.08 -30.18 -5.96
C ALA A 53 -37.88 -30.40 -7.48
N HIS A 54 -37.09 -31.44 -7.76
CA HIS A 54 -36.88 -32.20 -8.99
C HIS A 54 -37.93 -32.11 -10.12
N ARG A 55 -37.45 -31.74 -11.33
CA ARG A 55 -37.77 -32.46 -12.57
C ARG A 55 -36.53 -32.60 -13.45
N ARG A 56 -36.11 -33.86 -13.67
CA ARG A 56 -35.09 -34.26 -14.63
C ARG A 56 -35.61 -34.07 -16.07
N ARG A 57 -34.84 -33.41 -16.93
CA ARG A 57 -34.66 -33.69 -18.38
C ARG A 57 -33.34 -33.08 -18.88
N PRO A 58 -32.76 -33.57 -20.00
CA PRO A 58 -31.36 -34.00 -20.01
C PRO A 58 -30.37 -33.03 -20.65
N ALA A 59 -29.15 -33.07 -20.10
CA ALA A 59 -27.83 -32.78 -20.67
C ALA A 59 -27.73 -31.83 -21.88
N ARG A 60 -27.29 -30.60 -21.63
CA ARG A 60 -26.29 -29.97 -22.50
C ARG A 60 -24.99 -29.82 -21.72
N ARG A 61 -24.01 -30.62 -22.13
CA ARG A 61 -22.66 -30.71 -21.57
C ARG A 61 -22.00 -29.33 -21.47
N ARG A 62 -21.92 -28.72 -20.28
CA ARG A 62 -20.91 -27.67 -19.95
C ARG A 62 -20.63 -27.49 -18.43
N PRO A 63 -20.25 -28.53 -17.63
CA PRO A 63 -19.75 -28.25 -16.27
C PRO A 63 -18.22 -28.06 -16.19
N LEU A 64 -17.46 -28.44 -17.23
CA LEU A 64 -15.99 -28.38 -17.18
C LEU A 64 -15.43 -27.00 -17.54
N LEU A 65 -16.11 -26.24 -18.40
CA LEU A 65 -15.68 -24.89 -18.78
C LEU A 65 -15.93 -23.85 -17.68
N SER A 66 -16.99 -23.99 -16.89
CA SER A 66 -17.29 -23.08 -15.77
C SER A 66 -16.36 -23.33 -14.57
N GLN A 67 -15.97 -24.58 -14.31
CA GLN A 67 -14.98 -24.91 -13.28
C GLN A 67 -13.57 -24.44 -13.69
N LEU A 68 -13.19 -24.57 -14.96
CA LEU A 68 -11.93 -24.02 -15.47
C LEU A 68 -11.93 -22.48 -15.49
N ALA A 69 -13.07 -21.82 -15.75
CA ALA A 69 -13.19 -20.38 -15.66
C ALA A 69 -13.10 -19.88 -14.21
N ALA A 70 -13.74 -20.55 -13.25
CA ALA A 70 -13.65 -20.22 -11.83
C ALA A 70 -12.24 -20.47 -11.27
N VAL A 71 -11.61 -21.59 -11.61
CA VAL A 71 -10.22 -21.89 -11.25
C VAL A 71 -9.26 -20.91 -11.94
N GLY A 72 -9.53 -20.54 -13.19
CA GLY A 72 -8.77 -19.52 -13.92
C GLY A 72 -8.90 -18.13 -13.30
N LEU A 73 -10.09 -17.76 -12.79
CA LEU A 73 -10.33 -16.49 -12.11
C LEU A 73 -9.65 -16.46 -10.73
N VAL A 74 -9.72 -17.54 -9.96
CA VAL A 74 -9.01 -17.69 -8.69
C VAL A 74 -7.49 -17.73 -8.90
N ALA A 75 -7.01 -18.42 -9.93
CA ALA A 75 -5.59 -18.45 -10.30
C ALA A 75 -5.13 -17.08 -10.81
N ALA A 76 -5.93 -16.35 -11.60
CA ALA A 76 -5.63 -14.99 -12.02
C ALA A 76 -5.61 -14.01 -10.83
N MET A 77 -6.54 -14.16 -9.86
CA MET A 77 -6.51 -13.41 -8.60
C MET A 77 -5.28 -13.76 -7.74
N MET A 78 -4.88 -15.03 -7.68
CA MET A 78 -3.68 -15.47 -6.95
C MET A 78 -2.36 -15.03 -7.62
N VAL A 79 -2.25 -15.11 -8.95
CA VAL A 79 -1.07 -14.65 -9.70
C VAL A 79 -0.94 -13.14 -9.62
N SER A 80 -2.06 -12.41 -9.65
CA SER A 80 -2.09 -10.96 -9.39
C SER A 80 -1.70 -10.62 -7.95
N SER A 81 -1.96 -11.51 -6.99
CA SER A 81 -1.62 -11.30 -5.57
C SER A 81 -0.10 -11.32 -5.35
N PHE A 82 0.64 -12.27 -5.91
CA PHE A 82 2.10 -12.35 -5.73
C PHE A 82 2.84 -11.14 -6.34
N ALA A 83 2.42 -10.68 -7.53
CA ALA A 83 2.99 -9.48 -8.15
C ALA A 83 2.65 -8.20 -7.36
N THR A 84 1.45 -8.11 -6.77
CA THR A 84 1.06 -6.94 -5.97
C THR A 84 1.88 -6.82 -4.67
N TYR A 85 2.21 -7.95 -4.02
CA TYR A 85 3.02 -7.94 -2.79
C TYR A 85 4.47 -7.50 -3.03
N GLN A 86 5.03 -7.85 -4.18
CA GLN A 86 6.40 -7.49 -4.56
C GLN A 86 6.51 -6.12 -5.25
N ALA A 87 5.38 -5.50 -5.61
CA ALA A 87 5.38 -4.21 -6.27
C ALA A 87 6.16 -3.16 -5.47
N VAL A 88 7.02 -2.42 -6.16
CA VAL A 88 7.82 -1.31 -5.64
C VAL A 88 7.35 0.01 -6.26
N PRO A 89 7.73 1.18 -5.73
CA PRO A 89 7.40 2.46 -6.34
C PRO A 89 7.75 2.46 -7.84
N GLY A 90 6.82 2.93 -8.67
CA GLY A 90 6.96 2.91 -10.13
C GLY A 90 6.20 1.76 -10.81
N ASP A 91 5.90 0.68 -10.09
CA ASP A 91 5.11 -0.42 -10.63
C ASP A 91 3.62 -0.07 -10.76
N SER A 92 2.96 -0.62 -11.78
CA SER A 92 1.54 -0.38 -12.06
C SER A 92 0.60 -0.80 -10.91
N LEU A 93 0.96 -1.86 -10.17
CA LEU A 93 0.19 -2.37 -9.03
C LEU A 93 0.59 -1.76 -7.68
N TYR A 94 1.59 -0.89 -7.65
CA TYR A 94 2.08 -0.28 -6.41
C TYR A 94 1.02 0.55 -5.67
N PRO A 95 0.18 1.37 -6.35
CA PRO A 95 -0.90 2.10 -5.66
C PRO A 95 -1.89 1.17 -4.95
N LEU A 96 -2.15 -0.03 -5.51
CA LEU A 96 -3.02 -1.03 -4.91
C LEU A 96 -2.37 -1.64 -3.66
N LYS A 97 -1.08 -1.97 -3.71
CA LYS A 97 -0.30 -2.40 -2.55
C LYS A 97 -0.39 -1.38 -1.41
N ARG A 98 -0.14 -0.10 -1.70
CA ARG A 98 -0.22 0.99 -0.71
C ARG A 98 -1.61 1.14 -0.11
N ALA A 99 -2.66 1.03 -0.92
CA ALA A 99 -4.03 1.10 -0.42
C ALA A 99 -4.36 -0.04 0.54
N ALA A 100 -3.91 -1.26 0.24
CA ALA A 100 -4.08 -2.42 1.10
C ALA A 100 -3.33 -2.26 2.45
N GLU A 101 -2.06 -1.91 2.41
CA GLU A 101 -1.24 -1.67 3.61
C GLU A 101 -1.81 -0.55 4.49
N THR A 102 -2.19 0.57 3.88
CA THR A 102 -2.80 1.71 4.60
C THR A 102 -4.10 1.31 5.27
N THR A 103 -4.90 0.45 4.63
CA THR A 103 -6.16 -0.06 5.20
C THR A 103 -5.88 -0.91 6.43
N LEU A 104 -4.88 -1.78 6.36
CA LEU A 104 -4.47 -2.60 7.49
C LEU A 104 -4.03 -1.75 8.68
N VAL A 105 -3.18 -0.73 8.47
CA VAL A 105 -2.77 0.22 9.51
C VAL A 105 -3.97 0.95 10.12
N ARG A 106 -4.93 1.38 9.29
CA ARG A 106 -6.12 2.12 9.73
C ARG A 106 -7.09 1.28 10.55
N LEU A 107 -7.20 -0.01 10.24
CA LEU A 107 -8.07 -0.95 10.96
C LEU A 107 -7.46 -1.40 12.29
N SER A 108 -6.14 -1.31 12.45
CA SER A 108 -5.48 -1.57 13.73
C SER A 108 -5.65 -0.44 14.74
N SER A 109 -5.51 -0.76 16.02
CA SER A 109 -5.63 0.20 17.12
C SER A 109 -4.51 0.02 18.16
N GLY A 110 -4.33 1.00 19.05
CA GLY A 110 -3.37 0.91 20.16
C GLY A 110 -1.94 0.58 19.69
N ALA A 111 -1.33 -0.40 20.38
CA ALA A 111 0.01 -0.90 20.09
C ALA A 111 0.10 -1.61 18.74
N GLU A 112 -0.93 -2.38 18.35
CA GLU A 112 -0.98 -3.07 17.06
C GLU A 112 -0.84 -2.08 15.91
N ARG A 113 -1.50 -0.91 15.99
CA ARG A 113 -1.32 0.12 14.98
C ARG A 113 0.11 0.63 14.92
N GLY A 114 0.79 0.79 16.06
CA GLY A 114 2.19 1.21 16.07
C GLY A 114 3.11 0.16 15.43
N GLU A 115 2.87 -1.12 15.70
CA GLU A 115 3.59 -2.23 15.05
C GLU A 115 3.38 -2.24 13.53
N ARG A 116 2.16 -1.99 13.05
CA ARG A 116 1.87 -1.92 11.60
C ARG A 116 2.59 -0.75 10.90
N GLU A 117 2.78 0.36 11.60
CA GLU A 117 3.54 1.51 11.07
C GLU A 117 5.04 1.15 11.00
N LEU A 118 5.58 0.45 12.00
CA LEU A 118 6.95 -0.09 11.95
C LEU A 118 7.12 -1.14 10.83
N ASP A 119 6.15 -2.02 10.63
CA ASP A 119 6.16 -2.97 9.50
C ASP A 119 6.09 -2.24 8.15
N SER A 120 5.33 -1.15 8.08
CA SER A 120 5.29 -0.28 6.90
C SER A 120 6.67 0.30 6.63
N ALA A 121 7.36 0.82 7.65
CA ALA A 121 8.74 1.33 7.53
C ALA A 121 9.74 0.26 7.06
N LYS A 122 9.69 -0.96 7.63
CA LYS A 122 10.51 -2.09 7.16
C LYS A 122 10.25 -2.41 5.69
N THR A 123 8.98 -2.36 5.28
CA THR A 123 8.60 -2.57 3.88
C THR A 123 9.14 -1.46 2.98
N ARG A 124 9.09 -0.20 3.41
CA ARG A 124 9.66 0.93 2.67
C ARG A 124 11.18 0.78 2.49
N ALA A 125 11.90 0.35 3.52
CA ALA A 125 13.34 0.12 3.42
C ALA A 125 13.67 -0.92 2.34
N LYS A 126 12.95 -2.05 2.33
CA LYS A 126 13.11 -3.09 1.29
C LYS A 126 12.79 -2.58 -0.12
N GLU A 127 11.79 -1.70 -0.24
CA GLU A 127 11.48 -1.04 -1.51
C GLU A 127 12.64 -0.14 -1.97
N VAL A 128 13.26 0.63 -1.08
CA VAL A 128 14.48 1.42 -1.41
C VAL A 128 15.62 0.51 -1.87
N ALA A 129 15.93 -0.56 -1.13
CA ALA A 129 16.95 -1.53 -1.54
C ALA A 129 16.70 -2.10 -2.94
N THR A 130 15.44 -2.40 -3.26
CA THR A 130 15.05 -2.92 -4.56
C THR A 130 15.23 -1.88 -5.67
N LEU A 131 14.88 -0.62 -5.40
CA LEU A 131 15.08 0.49 -6.34
C LEU A 131 16.57 0.76 -6.62
N LEU A 132 17.42 0.66 -5.60
CA LEU A 132 18.88 0.80 -5.73
C LEU A 132 19.50 -0.34 -6.55
N GLY A 133 18.99 -1.57 -6.39
CA GLY A 133 19.43 -2.72 -7.18
C GLY A 133 18.87 -2.80 -8.61
N SER A 134 17.95 -1.90 -8.98
CA SER A 134 17.29 -1.90 -10.30
C SER A 134 18.05 -1.04 -11.30
N THR A 135 18.06 -1.42 -12.58
CA THR A 135 18.74 -0.65 -13.65
C THR A 135 18.04 0.67 -14.02
N THR A 136 16.81 0.86 -13.55
CA THR A 136 15.95 2.03 -13.81
C THR A 136 15.78 2.83 -12.51
N THR A 137 16.89 3.13 -11.84
CA THR A 137 16.89 3.88 -10.59
C THR A 137 16.35 5.30 -10.82
N GLU A 138 15.18 5.60 -10.27
CA GLU A 138 14.62 6.96 -10.28
C GLU A 138 14.84 7.62 -8.91
N ALA A 139 15.76 8.60 -8.84
CA ALA A 139 16.05 9.33 -7.61
C ALA A 139 14.80 9.92 -6.91
N PRO A 140 13.78 10.46 -7.62
CA PRO A 140 12.55 10.91 -6.96
C PRO A 140 11.78 9.81 -6.23
N LEU A 141 11.82 8.57 -6.74
CA LEU A 141 11.15 7.44 -6.11
C LEU A 141 11.90 6.99 -4.86
N ILE A 142 13.23 6.94 -4.89
CA ILE A 142 14.06 6.65 -3.71
C ILE A 142 13.80 7.69 -2.63
N ASN A 143 13.91 8.97 -2.96
CA ASN A 143 13.72 10.07 -2.01
C ASN A 143 12.37 10.01 -1.30
N LYS A 144 11.30 9.79 -2.08
CA LYS A 144 9.94 9.67 -1.55
C LYS A 144 9.80 8.43 -0.66
N THR A 145 10.40 7.31 -1.04
CA THR A 145 10.28 6.06 -0.29
C THR A 145 11.06 6.09 1.02
N LEU A 146 12.25 6.70 1.03
CA LEU A 146 13.00 7.00 2.25
C LEU A 146 12.21 7.93 3.17
N LYS A 147 11.52 8.93 2.63
CA LYS A 147 10.64 9.80 3.41
C LYS A 147 9.47 9.04 4.03
N ASP A 148 8.77 8.23 3.25
CA ASP A 148 7.66 7.40 3.72
C ASP A 148 8.15 6.41 4.81
N MET A 149 9.38 5.89 4.70
CA MET A 149 10.02 5.02 5.69
C MET A 149 10.23 5.74 7.03
N GLU A 150 10.84 6.91 6.98
CA GLU A 150 11.11 7.74 8.15
C GLU A 150 9.80 8.14 8.84
N GLU A 151 8.82 8.62 8.08
CA GLU A 151 7.51 9.03 8.61
C GLU A 151 6.80 7.86 9.32
N SER A 152 6.76 6.69 8.68
CA SER A 152 6.15 5.48 9.27
C SER A 152 6.89 5.03 10.54
N THR A 153 8.22 5.18 10.56
CA THR A 153 9.03 4.86 11.74
C THR A 153 8.68 5.78 12.91
N ARG A 154 8.74 7.10 12.69
CA ARG A 154 8.46 8.09 13.75
C ARG A 154 7.06 7.91 14.32
N VAL A 155 6.07 7.72 13.45
CA VAL A 155 4.67 7.47 13.86
C VAL A 155 4.53 6.15 14.64
N GLY A 156 5.21 5.09 14.18
CA GLY A 156 5.20 3.78 14.83
C GLY A 156 5.82 3.81 16.22
N VAL A 157 7.01 4.41 16.33
CA VAL A 157 7.74 4.59 17.60
C VAL A 157 6.94 5.44 18.57
N GLU A 158 6.50 6.64 18.19
CA GLU A 158 5.71 7.53 19.06
C GLU A 158 4.45 6.82 19.59
N ARG A 159 3.77 6.09 18.71
CA ARG A 159 2.55 5.37 19.09
C ARG A 159 2.85 4.23 20.05
N LEU A 160 3.89 3.44 19.77
CA LEU A 160 4.29 2.33 20.63
C LEU A 160 4.79 2.81 21.98
N GLU A 161 5.61 3.85 22.04
CA GLU A 161 6.05 4.42 23.31
C GLU A 161 4.88 4.87 24.18
N ARG A 162 3.84 5.45 23.57
CA ARG A 162 2.64 5.89 24.28
C ARG A 162 1.78 4.72 24.79
N THR A 163 1.72 3.60 24.06
CA THR A 163 0.85 2.46 24.40
C THR A 163 1.55 1.37 25.19
N GLU A 164 2.84 1.16 24.93
CA GLU A 164 3.75 0.19 25.53
C GLU A 164 5.11 0.88 25.80
N PRO A 165 5.22 1.70 26.86
CA PRO A 165 6.48 2.35 27.21
C PRO A 165 7.61 1.33 27.36
N ARG A 166 8.80 1.66 26.85
CA ARG A 166 9.98 0.77 26.85
C ARG A 166 9.74 -0.59 26.16
N SER A 167 8.88 -0.65 25.15
CA SER A 167 8.65 -1.88 24.40
C SER A 167 9.96 -2.38 23.76
N PRO A 168 10.38 -3.64 24.01
CA PRO A 168 11.58 -4.21 23.37
C PRO A 168 11.44 -4.30 21.84
N LYS A 169 10.20 -4.18 21.31
CA LYS A 169 9.90 -4.14 19.88
C LYS A 169 10.56 -2.95 19.18
N ILE A 170 10.67 -1.79 19.85
CA ILE A 170 11.29 -0.59 19.28
C ILE A 170 12.79 -0.81 19.09
N LYS A 171 13.47 -1.31 20.13
CA LYS A 171 14.90 -1.63 20.06
C LYS A 171 15.20 -2.68 18.98
N LYS A 172 14.40 -3.74 18.94
CA LYS A 172 14.53 -4.78 17.90
C LYS A 172 14.29 -4.20 16.50
N PHE A 173 13.25 -3.39 16.33
CA PHE A 173 12.99 -2.72 15.07
C PHE A 173 14.18 -1.87 14.62
N ALA A 174 14.74 -1.05 15.51
CA ALA A 174 15.86 -0.17 15.16
C ALA A 174 17.10 -0.96 14.74
N GLN A 175 17.42 -2.06 15.44
CA GLN A 175 18.48 -2.99 15.04
C GLN A 175 18.23 -3.61 13.66
N ASP A 176 17.06 -4.21 13.45
CA ASP A 176 16.68 -4.81 12.15
C ASP A 176 16.77 -3.79 11.01
N GLN A 177 16.44 -2.53 11.30
CA GLN A 177 16.36 -1.48 10.32
C GLN A 177 17.72 -0.86 10.01
N GLN A 178 18.61 -0.74 10.99
CA GLN A 178 20.00 -0.39 10.80
C GLN A 178 20.68 -1.39 9.85
N GLU A 179 20.52 -2.69 10.10
CA GLU A 179 21.07 -3.77 9.25
C GLU A 179 20.62 -3.67 7.78
N VAL A 180 19.42 -3.14 7.54
CA VAL A 180 18.86 -2.99 6.19
C VAL A 180 19.33 -1.69 5.54
N VAL A 181 19.34 -0.57 6.25
CA VAL A 181 19.59 0.77 5.68
C VAL A 181 21.07 1.10 5.55
N GLU A 182 21.92 0.66 6.48
CA GLU A 182 23.36 0.96 6.47
C GLU A 182 24.06 0.54 5.17
N PRO A 183 23.82 -0.66 4.59
CA PRO A 183 24.42 -1.04 3.31
C PRO A 183 23.94 -0.22 2.10
N MET A 184 22.85 0.55 2.24
CA MET A 184 22.32 1.37 1.15
C MET A 184 23.09 2.67 0.98
N LEU A 185 23.77 3.16 2.02
CA LEU A 185 24.47 4.46 2.00
C LEU A 185 25.45 4.58 0.83
N ASP A 186 26.19 3.50 0.54
CA ASP A 186 27.16 3.44 -0.55
C ASP A 186 26.55 3.61 -1.96
N GLN A 187 25.24 3.48 -2.09
CA GLN A 187 24.50 3.52 -3.37
C GLN A 187 23.63 4.77 -3.52
N LEU A 188 23.49 5.57 -2.46
CA LEU A 188 22.62 6.75 -2.47
C LEU A 188 23.31 7.97 -3.09
N GLY A 189 22.54 8.79 -3.80
CA GLY A 189 22.98 10.13 -4.21
C GLY A 189 23.02 11.09 -3.01
N GLU A 190 23.77 12.19 -3.11
CA GLU A 190 24.05 13.14 -2.01
C GLU A 190 22.81 13.57 -1.20
N ALA A 191 21.71 13.91 -1.87
CA ALA A 191 20.48 14.35 -1.20
C ALA A 191 19.74 13.23 -0.45
N ASP A 192 19.83 11.99 -0.94
CA ASP A 192 19.21 10.82 -0.31
C ASP A 192 20.11 10.25 0.80
N LEU A 193 21.43 10.36 0.61
CA LEU A 193 22.45 9.96 1.60
C LEU A 193 22.27 10.73 2.91
N ALA A 194 22.23 12.07 2.85
CA ALA A 194 22.06 12.88 4.06
C ALA A 194 20.79 12.53 4.84
N ARG A 195 19.69 12.20 4.14
CA ARG A 195 18.45 11.75 4.78
C ARG A 195 18.59 10.37 5.42
N ALA A 196 19.28 9.45 4.77
CA ALA A 196 19.50 8.11 5.31
C ALA A 196 20.42 8.15 6.54
N GLU A 197 21.43 9.03 6.55
CA GLU A 197 22.28 9.31 7.72
C GLU A 197 21.45 9.90 8.88
N ASP A 198 20.68 10.96 8.64
CA ASP A 198 19.77 11.55 9.65
C ASP A 198 18.80 10.51 10.24
N TYR A 199 18.34 9.57 9.39
CA TYR A 199 17.48 8.48 9.81
C TYR A 199 18.20 7.44 10.68
N LEU A 200 19.43 7.06 10.31
CA LEU A 200 20.27 6.14 11.07
C LEU A 200 20.59 6.71 12.46
N ASP A 201 20.96 7.98 12.54
CA ASP A 201 21.18 8.69 13.80
C ASP A 201 19.91 8.65 14.68
N TYR A 202 18.74 8.87 14.08
CA TYR A 202 17.47 8.80 14.80
C TYR A 202 17.21 7.40 15.38
N ILE A 203 17.38 6.33 14.59
CA ILE A 203 17.10 4.96 15.08
C ILE A 203 18.18 4.45 16.03
N GLU A 204 19.43 4.89 15.89
CA GLU A 204 20.51 4.60 16.86
C GLU A 204 20.15 5.17 18.24
N GLY A 205 19.58 6.38 18.27
CA GLY A 205 19.04 6.99 19.49
C GLY A 205 17.94 6.16 20.18
N LEU A 206 17.29 5.24 19.47
CA LEU A 206 16.29 4.32 20.04
C LEU A 206 16.92 3.05 20.63
N VAL A 207 18.18 2.76 20.29
CA VAL A 207 18.94 1.57 20.73
C VAL A 207 19.87 1.87 21.91
N ALA A 208 20.31 3.13 22.04
CA ALA A 208 21.26 3.62 23.05
C ALA A 208 20.82 3.24 24.48
N PRO A 209 21.78 2.93 25.37
CA PRO A 209 21.50 2.27 26.65
C PRO A 209 20.80 3.20 27.66
N GLU A 210 19.97 2.60 28.53
CA GLU A 210 19.55 3.20 29.80
C GLU A 210 20.74 3.51 30.71
#